data_AF-A0A916VZ70-F1
#
_entry.id   AF-A0A916VZ70-F1
#
_cell.length_a   1.000
_cell.length_b   1.000
_cell.length_c   1.000
_cell.angle_alpha   90.00
_cell.angle_beta   90.00
_cell.angle_gamma   90.00
#
_symmetry.space_group_name_H-M   'P 1'
#
loop_
_entity.id
_entity.type
_entity.pdbx_description
1 polymer ?
#
loop_
_entity_poly.entity_id
_entity_poly.type
_entity_poly.pdbx_seq_one_letter_code
_entity_poly.pdbx_strand_id
1 'polypeptide(L)'
;MTLAKRARLVAIGAVMGLAALSLPSYAQEFSEEHLKAARATVAALGATDEFDNVLPMAAQQLKAELIQQSPNLVNEINSTVDAKALELASRRADLEKEVASIYAQAFSIEELNAINTFYSSEAGKALISKGPLVSREMLAAAEIWRNGVMRDLSSQVVEVINTSLKDQAEQKK
;
A
#
# COMPACT_ATOMS: atom_id res chain seq x y z
N MET A 1 28.23 52.70 -25.33
CA MET A 1 29.70 52.80 -25.48
C MET A 1 30.25 52.77 -24.07
N THR A 2 31.02 51.79 -23.58
CA THR A 2 32.17 51.09 -24.16
C THR A 2 32.39 49.75 -23.44
N LEU A 3 32.81 48.74 -24.21
CA LEU A 3 33.41 47.49 -23.73
C LEU A 3 34.83 47.74 -23.19
N ALA A 4 35.22 47.09 -22.10
CA ALA A 4 36.58 46.58 -21.86
C ALA A 4 36.53 45.57 -20.70
N LYS A 5 36.55 44.27 -21.00
CA LYS A 5 37.74 43.37 -21.07
C LYS A 5 38.22 42.87 -19.70
N ARG A 6 38.00 41.56 -19.55
CA ARG A 6 38.47 40.59 -18.55
C ARG A 6 39.92 40.81 -18.09
N ALA A 7 40.14 40.61 -16.80
CA ALA A 7 41.39 40.07 -16.26
C ALA A 7 41.05 39.08 -15.13
N ARG A 8 41.46 37.82 -15.33
CA ARG A 8 41.45 36.78 -14.29
C ARG A 8 42.59 37.10 -13.31
N LEU A 9 42.27 37.15 -12.02
CA LEU A 9 43.24 36.94 -10.95
C LEU A 9 42.66 35.88 -10.02
N VAL A 10 43.31 34.72 -10.03
CA VAL A 10 43.16 33.67 -9.04
C VAL A 10 43.75 34.23 -7.74
N ALA A 11 42.92 34.41 -6.73
CA ALA A 11 43.35 34.59 -5.35
C ALA A 11 42.68 33.51 -4.52
N ILE A 12 43.48 32.53 -4.15
CA ILE A 12 43.20 31.49 -3.15
C ILE A 12 42.95 32.23 -1.83
N GLY A 13 41.70 32.24 -1.37
CA GLY A 13 41.29 32.86 -0.12
C GLY A 13 40.54 31.84 0.73
N ALA A 14 41.25 31.31 1.73
CA ALA A 14 40.81 30.47 2.84
C ALA A 14 39.29 30.24 3.00
N VAL A 15 38.84 29.04 2.63
CA VAL A 15 37.58 28.46 3.12
C VAL A 15 37.80 28.17 4.61
N MET A 16 37.41 29.11 5.47
CA MET A 16 37.24 28.82 6.90
C MET A 16 36.13 27.78 7.01
N GLY A 17 36.51 26.59 7.47
CA GLY A 17 35.64 25.45 7.65
C GLY A 17 34.47 25.79 8.57
N LEU A 18 33.28 25.92 7.99
CA LEU A 18 32.08 25.46 8.66
C LEU A 18 32.23 23.96 8.75
N ALA A 19 32.68 23.49 9.91
CA ALA A 19 32.50 22.12 10.32
C ALA A 19 31.00 21.83 10.14
N ALA A 20 30.68 21.09 9.07
CA ALA A 20 29.43 20.40 9.00
C ALA A 20 29.39 19.55 10.27
N LEU A 21 28.58 19.97 11.24
CA LEU A 21 28.09 19.07 12.26
C LEU A 21 27.26 18.06 11.49
N SER A 22 27.92 17.02 10.98
CA SER A 22 27.31 15.73 10.74
C SER A 22 26.84 15.24 12.10
N LEU A 23 25.71 15.80 12.55
CA LEU A 23 24.89 15.15 13.56
C LEU A 23 24.67 13.73 13.02
N PRO A 24 24.93 12.68 13.81
CA PRO A 24 24.42 11.38 13.47
C PRO A 24 22.94 11.60 13.17
N SER A 25 22.47 11.19 11.98
CA SER A 25 21.04 10.99 11.79
C SER A 25 20.70 9.84 12.73
N TYR A 26 20.43 10.16 13.99
CA TYR A 26 19.90 9.22 14.93
C TYR A 26 18.61 8.73 14.28
N ALA A 27 18.62 7.48 13.82
CA ALA A 27 17.44 6.65 13.93
C ALA A 27 17.08 6.70 15.41
N GLN A 28 16.32 7.72 15.81
CA GLN A 28 15.81 7.82 17.15
C GLN A 28 14.85 6.65 17.23
N GLU A 29 15.27 5.59 17.92
CA GLU A 29 14.41 4.45 18.19
C GLU A 29 13.14 5.01 18.84
N PHE A 30 11.98 4.76 18.21
CA PHE A 30 10.72 5.32 18.65
C PHE A 30 10.49 4.98 20.13
N SER A 31 9.88 5.89 20.88
CA SER A 31 9.59 5.63 22.29
C SER A 31 8.73 4.37 22.43
N GLU A 32 8.82 3.70 23.57
CA GLU A 32 7.98 2.51 23.83
C GLU A 32 6.49 2.82 23.70
N GLU A 33 6.08 4.04 24.08
CA GLU A 33 4.71 4.54 23.93
C GLU A 33 4.31 4.66 22.46
N HIS A 34 5.19 5.18 21.61
CA HIS A 34 4.94 5.35 20.19
C HIS A 34 4.82 4.00 19.48
N LEU A 35 5.74 3.07 19.78
CA LEU A 35 5.66 1.70 19.26
C LEU A 35 4.44 0.94 19.78
N LYS A 36 4.01 1.20 21.02
CA LYS A 36 2.78 0.62 21.57
C LYS A 36 1.54 1.13 20.84
N ALA A 37 1.45 2.44 20.60
CA ALA A 37 0.36 3.03 19.82
C ALA A 37 0.34 2.44 18.40
N ALA A 38 1.51 2.37 17.75
CA ALA A 38 1.64 1.82 16.40
C ALA A 38 1.22 0.34 16.32
N ARG A 39 1.66 -0.52 17.25
CA ARG A 39 1.21 -1.92 17.33
C ARG A 39 -0.30 -2.04 17.49
N ALA A 40 -0.90 -1.21 18.35
CA ALA A 40 -2.34 -1.22 18.54
C ALA A 40 -3.09 -0.80 17.26
N THR A 41 -2.57 0.18 16.53
CA THR A 41 -3.12 0.61 15.24
C THR A 41 -3.00 -0.49 14.18
N VAL A 42 -1.83 -1.14 14.05
CA VAL A 42 -1.62 -2.26 13.10
C VAL A 42 -2.63 -3.38 13.35
N ALA A 43 -2.83 -3.75 14.62
CA ALA A 43 -3.80 -4.76 15.01
C ALA A 43 -5.25 -4.32 14.73
N ALA A 44 -5.61 -3.07 14.99
CA ALA A 44 -6.96 -2.56 14.73
C ALA A 44 -7.30 -2.49 13.23
N LEU A 45 -6.29 -2.28 12.38
CA LEU A 45 -6.44 -2.26 10.93
C LEU A 45 -6.43 -3.66 10.30
N GLY A 46 -5.96 -4.68 11.02
CA GLY A 46 -5.67 -5.99 10.44
C GLY A 46 -4.58 -5.93 9.36
N ALA A 47 -3.65 -4.97 9.47
CA ALA A 47 -2.72 -4.61 8.39
C ALA A 47 -1.71 -5.72 8.04
N THR A 48 -1.68 -6.79 8.82
CA THR A 48 -0.76 -7.93 8.68
C THR A 48 -1.48 -9.27 8.63
N ASP A 49 -2.80 -9.30 8.67
CA ASP A 49 -3.61 -10.53 8.79
C ASP A 49 -3.38 -11.48 7.59
N GLU A 50 -3.13 -10.90 6.41
CA GLU A 50 -2.78 -11.65 5.21
C GLU A 50 -1.51 -12.50 5.35
N PHE A 51 -0.58 -12.11 6.24
CA PHE A 51 0.67 -12.82 6.46
C PHE A 51 0.53 -14.03 7.40
N ASP A 52 -0.61 -14.18 8.09
CA ASP A 52 -0.84 -15.33 8.99
C ASP A 52 -0.81 -16.67 8.26
N ASN A 53 -1.09 -16.66 6.95
CA ASN A 53 -1.06 -17.86 6.11
C ASN A 53 0.32 -18.22 5.55
N VAL A 54 1.32 -17.35 5.67
CA VAL A 54 2.66 -17.55 5.05
C VAL A 54 3.31 -18.84 5.55
N LEU A 55 3.36 -19.03 6.86
CA LEU A 55 4.02 -20.19 7.46
C LEU A 55 3.24 -21.50 7.24
N PRO A 56 1.89 -21.55 7.43
CA PRO A 56 1.10 -22.71 7.04
C PRO A 56 1.26 -23.10 5.56
N MET A 57 1.22 -22.13 4.64
CA MET A 57 1.38 -22.40 3.21
C MET A 57 2.77 -22.94 2.88
N ALA A 58 3.82 -22.35 3.46
CA ALA A 58 5.19 -22.84 3.29
C ALA A 58 5.36 -24.27 3.81
N ALA A 59 4.77 -24.58 4.97
CA ALA A 59 4.78 -25.93 5.54
C ALA A 59 4.08 -26.94 4.64
N GLN A 60 2.90 -26.61 4.10
CA GLN A 60 2.18 -27.49 3.17
C GLN A 60 2.95 -27.73 1.87
N GLN A 61 3.54 -26.67 1.30
CA GLN A 61 4.35 -26.77 0.10
C GLN A 61 5.56 -27.70 0.32
N LEU A 62 6.25 -27.54 1.45
CA LEU A 62 7.40 -28.37 1.80
C LEU A 62 7.00 -29.84 2.01
N LYS A 63 5.87 -30.10 2.66
CA LYS A 63 5.36 -31.47 2.82
C LYS A 63 5.08 -32.13 1.47
N ALA A 64 4.39 -31.44 0.57
CA ALA A 64 4.07 -31.97 -0.75
C ALA A 64 5.33 -32.35 -1.53
N GLU A 65 6.35 -31.47 -1.50
CA GLU A 65 7.65 -31.72 -2.13
C GLU A 65 8.37 -32.94 -1.53
N LEU A 66 8.50 -33.00 -0.21
CA LEU A 66 9.22 -34.08 0.46
C LEU A 66 8.51 -35.43 0.32
N ILE A 67 7.17 -35.45 0.36
CA ILE A 67 6.38 -36.68 0.17
C ILE A 67 6.54 -37.21 -1.25
N GLN A 68 6.58 -36.33 -2.25
CA GLN A 68 6.84 -36.73 -3.63
C GLN A 68 8.23 -37.39 -3.77
N GLN A 69 9.24 -36.85 -3.08
CA GLN A 69 10.60 -37.39 -3.11
C GLN A 69 10.76 -38.66 -2.28
N SER A 70 10.01 -38.82 -1.19
CA SER A 70 10.11 -39.95 -0.26
C SER A 70 8.72 -40.44 0.21
N PRO A 71 7.97 -41.15 -0.65
CA PRO A 71 6.59 -41.56 -0.36
C PRO A 71 6.46 -42.54 0.84
N ASN A 72 7.54 -43.21 1.22
CA ASN A 72 7.57 -44.12 2.37
C ASN A 72 7.70 -43.39 3.73
N LEU A 73 7.97 -42.08 3.73
CA LEU A 73 8.19 -41.27 4.94
C LEU A 73 7.06 -40.30 5.27
N VAL A 74 5.86 -40.46 4.68
CA VAL A 74 4.73 -39.52 4.81
C VAL A 74 4.45 -39.09 6.25
N ASN A 75 4.35 -40.03 7.19
CA ASN A 75 4.04 -39.71 8.59
C ASN A 75 5.18 -38.95 9.29
N GLU A 76 6.43 -39.32 9.01
CA GLU A 76 7.62 -38.67 9.58
C GLU A 76 7.78 -37.25 9.02
N ILE A 77 7.59 -37.07 7.71
CA ILE A 77 7.61 -35.76 7.05
C ILE A 77 6.52 -34.87 7.63
N ASN A 78 5.27 -35.35 7.71
CA ASN A 78 4.15 -34.56 8.21
C ASN A 78 4.40 -34.08 9.63
N SER A 79 4.73 -34.99 10.54
CA SER A 79 4.98 -34.66 11.95
C SER A 79 6.19 -33.75 12.15
N THR A 80 7.29 -33.98 11.42
CA THR A 80 8.51 -33.18 11.53
C THR A 80 8.29 -31.76 11.01
N VAL A 81 7.65 -31.61 9.85
CA VAL A 81 7.37 -30.28 9.28
C VAL A 81 6.39 -29.51 10.17
N ASP A 82 5.35 -30.15 10.72
CA ASP A 82 4.43 -29.48 11.65
C ASP A 82 5.12 -29.02 12.93
N ALA A 83 5.96 -29.86 13.53
CA ALA A 83 6.73 -29.49 14.71
C ALA A 83 7.66 -28.29 14.43
N LYS A 84 8.35 -28.29 13.28
CA LYS A 84 9.23 -27.18 12.90
C LYS A 84 8.49 -25.91 12.53
N ALA A 85 7.32 -26.02 11.90
CA ALA A 85 6.47 -24.87 11.67
C ALA A 85 6.01 -24.25 13.00
N LEU A 86 5.66 -25.06 14.00
CA LEU A 86 5.27 -24.56 15.31
C LEU A 86 6.41 -23.80 16.01
N GLU A 87 7.65 -24.30 15.92
CA GLU A 87 8.84 -23.60 16.43
C GLU A 87 9.04 -22.22 15.79
N LEU A 88 8.69 -22.08 14.50
CA LEU A 88 8.83 -20.84 13.73
C LEU A 88 7.67 -19.85 13.92
N ALA A 89 6.57 -20.25 14.57
CA ALA A 89 5.39 -19.40 14.74
C ALA A 89 5.70 -18.06 15.43
N SER A 90 6.69 -18.05 16.33
CA SER A 90 7.15 -16.84 17.04
C SER A 90 7.68 -15.74 16.11
N ARG A 91 8.17 -16.09 14.90
CA ARG A 91 8.65 -15.12 13.90
C ARG A 91 7.58 -14.15 13.41
N ARG A 92 6.30 -14.46 13.66
CA ARG A 92 5.20 -13.52 13.41
C ARG A 92 5.34 -12.22 14.21
N ALA A 93 5.92 -12.30 15.42
CA ALA A 93 6.18 -11.15 16.26
C ALA A 93 7.30 -10.23 15.70
N ASP A 94 8.27 -10.79 14.98
CA ASP A 94 9.32 -10.00 14.32
C ASP A 94 8.71 -9.10 13.24
N LEU A 95 7.77 -9.65 12.46
CA LEU A 95 7.03 -8.88 11.46
C LEU A 95 6.19 -7.76 12.10
N GLU A 96 5.46 -8.06 13.18
CA GLU A 96 4.71 -7.04 13.93
C GLU A 96 5.60 -5.88 14.39
N LYS A 97 6.80 -6.19 14.90
CA LYS A 97 7.75 -5.17 15.35
C LYS A 97 8.21 -4.27 14.20
N GLU A 98 8.52 -4.87 13.06
CA GLU A 98 8.95 -4.12 11.87
C GLU A 98 7.82 -3.21 11.35
N VAL A 99 6.61 -3.78 11.18
CA VAL A 99 5.45 -3.02 10.67
C VAL A 99 5.05 -1.91 11.64
N ALA A 100 5.06 -2.15 12.95
CA ALA A 100 4.82 -1.10 13.94
C ALA A 100 5.84 0.04 13.85
N SER A 101 7.10 -0.25 13.54
CA SER A 101 8.13 0.79 13.36
C SER A 101 7.87 1.64 12.12
N ILE A 102 7.37 1.04 11.03
CA ILE A 102 6.93 1.75 9.82
C ILE A 102 5.75 2.69 10.15
N TYR A 103 4.77 2.23 10.93
CA TYR A 103 3.64 3.06 11.35
C TYR A 103 4.08 4.19 12.30
N ALA A 104 4.96 3.91 13.26
CA ALA A 104 5.52 4.93 14.14
C ALA A 104 6.32 6.00 13.37
N GLN A 105 6.96 5.62 12.27
CA GLN A 105 7.64 6.57 11.39
C GLN A 105 6.68 7.46 10.59
N ALA A 106 5.54 6.93 10.19
CA ALA A 106 4.59 7.63 9.34
C ALA A 106 3.62 8.55 10.11
N PHE A 107 3.34 8.24 11.38
CA PHE A 107 2.29 8.89 12.14
C PHE A 107 2.74 9.30 13.54
N SER A 108 2.20 10.40 14.06
CA SER A 108 2.32 10.79 15.46
C SER A 108 1.56 9.83 16.39
N ILE A 109 1.87 9.88 17.70
CA ILE A 109 1.15 9.08 18.71
C ILE A 109 -0.34 9.43 18.71
N GLU A 110 -0.67 10.72 18.59
CA GLU A 110 -2.04 11.22 18.57
C GLU A 110 -2.82 10.67 17.37
N GLU A 111 -2.22 10.68 16.18
CA GLU A 111 -2.84 10.13 14.96
C GLU A 111 -3.03 8.61 15.07
N LEU A 112 -2.00 7.88 15.53
CA LEU A 112 -2.09 6.44 15.75
C LEU A 112 -3.22 6.07 16.70
N ASN A 113 -3.35 6.79 17.81
CA ASN A 113 -4.42 6.61 18.78
C ASN A 113 -5.80 6.93 18.21
N ALA A 114 -5.93 7.99 17.41
CA ALA A 114 -7.17 8.36 16.75
C ALA A 114 -7.61 7.29 15.72
N ILE A 115 -6.67 6.82 14.89
CA ILE A 115 -6.89 5.74 13.92
C ILE A 115 -7.34 4.47 14.66
N ASN A 116 -6.59 4.06 15.68
CA ASN A 116 -6.91 2.88 16.49
C ASN A 116 -8.32 3.00 17.10
N THR A 117 -8.66 4.15 17.67
CA THR A 117 -9.98 4.40 18.27
C THR A 117 -11.11 4.22 17.26
N PHE A 118 -10.96 4.79 16.06
CA PHE A 118 -11.99 4.67 15.03
C PHE A 118 -12.11 3.24 14.51
N TYR A 119 -11.01 2.60 14.12
CA TYR A 119 -11.04 1.27 13.52
C TYR A 119 -11.37 0.15 14.52
N SER A 120 -11.17 0.39 15.82
CA SER A 120 -11.65 -0.50 16.88
C SER A 120 -13.16 -0.38 17.16
N SER A 121 -13.83 0.67 16.71
CA SER A 121 -15.28 0.85 16.87
C SER A 121 -16.10 -0.10 15.99
N GLU A 122 -17.37 -0.32 16.32
CA GLU A 122 -18.28 -1.13 15.49
C GLU A 122 -18.39 -0.60 14.06
N ALA A 123 -18.42 0.72 13.88
CA ALA A 123 -18.47 1.34 12.56
C ALA A 123 -17.16 1.14 11.78
N GLY A 124 -16.01 1.29 12.44
CA GLY A 124 -14.69 1.07 11.83
C GLY A 124 -14.47 -0.37 11.39
N LYS A 125 -14.82 -1.34 12.25
CA LYS A 125 -14.79 -2.77 11.91
C LYS A 125 -15.75 -3.11 10.77
N ALA A 126 -16.96 -2.54 10.79
CA ALA A 126 -17.92 -2.70 9.71
C ALA A 126 -17.40 -2.13 8.38
N LEU A 127 -16.67 -1.01 8.41
CA LEU A 127 -16.05 -0.43 7.21
C LEU A 127 -14.97 -1.33 6.63
N ILE A 128 -14.06 -1.87 7.46
CA ILE A 128 -13.03 -2.82 7.00
C ILE A 128 -13.68 -4.07 6.38
N SER A 129 -14.58 -4.71 7.12
CA SER A 129 -15.20 -5.98 6.71
C SER A 129 -16.12 -5.86 5.50
N LYS A 130 -16.90 -4.78 5.40
CA LYS A 130 -17.85 -4.58 4.29
C LYS A 130 -17.23 -3.83 3.12
N GLY A 131 -16.07 -3.19 3.30
CA GLY A 131 -15.38 -2.39 2.28
C GLY A 131 -15.24 -3.10 0.93
N PRO A 132 -14.71 -4.33 0.86
CA PRO A 132 -14.57 -5.06 -0.41
C PRO A 132 -15.91 -5.27 -1.14
N LEU A 133 -16.97 -5.60 -0.40
CA LEU A 133 -18.32 -5.74 -0.96
C LEU A 133 -18.82 -4.40 -1.51
N VAL A 134 -18.75 -3.34 -0.72
CA VAL A 134 -19.19 -1.99 -1.12
C VAL A 134 -18.42 -1.51 -2.35
N SER A 135 -17.10 -1.69 -2.39
CA SER A 135 -16.26 -1.33 -3.53
C SER A 135 -16.66 -2.07 -4.80
N ARG A 136 -16.96 -3.37 -4.70
CA ARG A 136 -17.44 -4.16 -5.85
C ARG A 136 -18.77 -3.63 -6.40
N GLU A 137 -19.74 -3.37 -5.52
CA GLU A 137 -21.06 -2.87 -5.94
C GLU A 137 -20.96 -1.45 -6.53
N MET A 138 -20.12 -0.59 -5.95
CA MET A 138 -19.84 0.75 -6.47
C MET A 138 -19.27 0.69 -7.90
N LEU A 139 -18.30 -0.19 -8.15
CA LEU A 139 -17.71 -0.35 -9.49
C LEU A 139 -18.72 -0.89 -10.50
N ALA A 140 -19.61 -1.80 -10.10
CA ALA A 140 -20.69 -2.28 -10.95
C ALA A 140 -21.67 -1.15 -11.32
N ALA A 141 -22.03 -0.29 -10.36
CA ALA A 141 -22.87 0.89 -10.63
C ALA A 141 -22.19 1.89 -11.58
N ALA A 142 -20.89 2.13 -11.39
CA ALA A 142 -20.11 3.01 -12.27
C ALA A 142 -20.07 2.51 -13.72
N GLU A 143 -19.98 1.20 -13.91
CA GLU A 143 -20.00 0.59 -15.24
C GLU A 143 -21.36 0.75 -15.94
N ILE A 144 -22.47 0.57 -15.21
CA ILE A 144 -23.83 0.82 -15.75
C ILE A 144 -23.98 2.28 -16.16
N TRP A 145 -23.58 3.20 -15.27
CA TRP A 145 -23.62 4.63 -15.55
C TRP A 145 -22.80 4.99 -16.79
N ARG A 146 -21.56 4.49 -16.88
CA ARG A 146 -20.66 4.70 -18.04
C ARG A 146 -21.30 4.25 -19.35
N ASN A 147 -21.90 3.07 -19.36
CA ASN A 147 -22.58 2.54 -20.55
C ASN A 147 -23.78 3.40 -20.95
N GLY A 148 -24.53 3.91 -19.97
CA GLY A 148 -25.62 4.87 -20.21
C GLY A 148 -25.12 6.16 -20.87
N VAL A 149 -24.08 6.79 -20.29
CA VAL A 149 -23.48 8.01 -20.85
C VAL A 149 -23.02 7.82 -22.29
N MET A 150 -22.34 6.71 -22.60
CA MET A 150 -21.86 6.43 -23.95
C MET A 150 -22.99 6.24 -24.96
N ARG A 151 -24.05 5.52 -24.58
CA ARG A 151 -25.24 5.35 -25.42
C ARG A 151 -25.90 6.69 -25.71
N ASP A 152 -26.12 7.49 -24.67
CA ASP A 152 -26.85 8.75 -24.79
C ASP A 152 -26.05 9.76 -25.62
N LEU A 153 -24.74 9.85 -25.40
CA LEU A 153 -23.82 10.65 -26.21
C LEU A 153 -23.87 10.22 -27.68
N SER A 154 -23.77 8.92 -27.97
CA SER A 154 -23.84 8.41 -29.34
C SER A 154 -25.17 8.77 -30.00
N SER A 155 -26.29 8.64 -29.29
CA SER A 155 -27.62 8.95 -29.81
C SER A 155 -27.73 10.43 -30.17
N GLN A 156 -27.31 11.32 -29.27
CA GLN A 156 -27.39 12.76 -29.47
C GLN A 156 -26.50 13.22 -30.63
N VAL A 157 -25.27 12.71 -30.73
CA VAL A 157 -24.37 13.03 -31.85
C VAL A 157 -24.96 12.60 -33.19
N VAL A 158 -25.52 11.37 -33.26
CA VAL A 158 -26.16 10.87 -34.48
C VAL A 158 -27.37 11.72 -34.88
N GLU A 159 -28.18 12.14 -33.92
CA GLU A 159 -29.33 13.03 -34.16
C GLU A 159 -28.88 14.37 -34.77
N VAL A 160 -27.88 15.02 -34.17
CA VAL A 160 -27.34 16.29 -34.67
C VAL A 160 -26.78 16.15 -36.10
N ILE A 161 -26.02 15.09 -36.36
CA ILE A 161 -25.48 14.81 -37.69
C ILE A 161 -26.60 14.61 -38.71
N ASN A 162 -27.61 13.81 -38.40
CA ASN A 162 -28.72 13.53 -39.30
C ASN A 162 -29.54 14.79 -39.63
N THR A 163 -29.77 15.65 -38.64
CA THR A 163 -30.43 16.96 -38.87
C THR A 163 -29.58 17.82 -39.81
N SER A 164 -28.28 17.95 -39.55
CA SER A 164 -27.38 18.72 -40.42
C SER A 164 -27.35 18.20 -41.86
N LEU A 165 -27.42 16.88 -42.07
CA LEU A 165 -27.43 16.29 -43.41
C LEU A 165 -28.72 16.60 -44.18
N LYS A 166 -29.87 16.62 -43.50
CA LYS A 166 -31.16 16.99 -44.11
C LYS A 166 -31.14 18.45 -44.55
N ASP A 167 -30.71 19.35 -43.68
CA ASP A 167 -30.65 20.79 -43.96
C ASP A 167 -29.77 21.08 -45.19
N GLN A 168 -28.62 20.39 -45.30
CA GLN A 168 -27.73 20.52 -46.47
C GLN A 168 -28.35 20.01 -47.78
N ALA A 169 -29.23 19.01 -47.73
CA ALA A 169 -29.90 18.47 -48.91
C ALA A 169 -31.02 19.41 -49.40
N GLU A 170 -31.69 20.11 -48.49
CA GLU A 170 -32.73 21.09 -48.81
C GLU A 170 -32.15 22.38 -49.40
N GLN A 171 -31.00 22.85 -48.92
CA GLN A 171 -30.31 24.03 -49.46
C GLN A 171 -29.77 23.84 -50.89
N LYS A 172 -29.69 22.61 -51.39
CA LYS A 172 -29.21 22.28 -52.75
C LYS A 172 -30.33 22.15 -53.79
N LYS A 173 -31.60 22.32 -53.39
CA LYS A 173 -32.76 22.34 -54.28
C LYS A 173 -33.18 23.77 -54.60
#